data_AF-A0AAE4D0E2-F1
#
_entry.id   AF-A0AAE4D0E2-F1
#
_cell.length_a   1.000
_cell.length_b   1.000
_cell.length_c   1.000
_cell.angle_alpha   90.00
_cell.angle_beta   90.00
_cell.angle_gamma   90.00
#
_symmetry.space_group_name_H-M   'P 1'
#
loop_
_entity.id
_entity.type
_entity.pdbx_description
1 polymer ?
#
loop_
_entity_poly.entity_id
_entity_poly.type
_entity_poly.pdbx_seq_one_letter_code
_entity_poly.pdbx_strand_id
1 'polypeptide(L)'
;MAGLADLSDAAAIERLAARAVPSAEAVVRDGWLLRATPGVARRRSNSALPLPAAAHDAGVVAAFYRERGLVPIVQVSPLELHGPLDAALAAAGWRAHAPTDVLVADAAAVAAAATAAP
;
A
#
# COMPACT_ATOMS: atom_id res chain seq x y z
N MET A 1 -6.86 29.26 3.20
CA MET A 1 -7.12 28.04 2.40
C MET A 1 -6.57 26.86 3.16
N ALA A 2 -7.45 26.12 3.85
CA ALA A 2 -7.05 25.03 4.74
C ALA A 2 -6.37 23.89 3.96
N GLY A 3 -5.22 23.44 4.50
CA GLY A 3 -4.60 22.11 4.40
C GLY A 3 -4.45 21.48 3.02
N LEU A 4 -3.21 21.41 2.52
CA LEU A 4 -2.84 20.83 1.22
C LEU A 4 -3.09 19.31 1.05
N ALA A 5 -3.56 18.58 2.07
CA ALA A 5 -4.24 17.28 1.91
C ALA A 5 -4.87 16.83 3.22
N ASP A 6 -6.05 16.23 3.13
CA ASP A 6 -6.64 15.45 4.20
C ASP A 6 -6.13 14.00 4.15
N LEU A 7 -6.15 13.27 5.27
CA LEU A 7 -5.89 11.83 5.32
C LEU A 7 -6.82 11.04 4.39
N SER A 8 -8.03 11.56 4.14
CA SER A 8 -8.96 11.03 3.14
C SER A 8 -8.39 11.05 1.72
N ASP A 9 -7.61 12.08 1.37
CA ASP A 9 -6.97 12.20 0.05
C ASP A 9 -5.83 11.19 -0.11
N ALA A 10 -5.00 11.01 0.93
CA ALA A 10 -3.93 10.01 0.93
C ALA A 10 -4.51 8.59 0.78
N ALA A 11 -5.58 8.26 1.51
CA ALA A 11 -6.26 6.97 1.38
C ALA A 11 -6.89 6.78 -0.02
N ALA A 12 -7.43 7.84 -0.62
CA ALA A 12 -7.97 7.79 -1.99
C ALA A 12 -6.86 7.55 -3.03
N ILE A 13 -5.71 8.22 -2.89
CA ILE A 13 -4.52 8.05 -3.73
C ILE A 13 -4.02 6.61 -3.65
N GLU A 14 -3.90 6.03 -2.45
CA GLU A 14 -3.43 4.65 -2.28
C GLU A 14 -4.36 3.64 -2.95
N ARG A 15 -5.68 3.84 -2.82
CA ARG A 15 -6.68 3.01 -3.51
C ARG A 15 -6.59 3.14 -5.03
N LEU A 16 -6.33 4.34 -5.55
CA LEU A 16 -6.16 4.57 -6.99
C LEU A 16 -4.86 3.96 -7.50
N ALA A 17 -3.74 4.16 -6.81
CA ALA A 17 -2.44 3.57 -7.12
C ALA A 17 -2.51 2.04 -7.15
N ALA A 18 -3.26 1.46 -6.20
CA ALA A 18 -3.52 0.04 -6.14
C ALA A 18 -4.27 -0.52 -7.36
N ARG A 19 -5.15 0.28 -7.98
CA ARG A 19 -5.90 -0.09 -9.19
C ARG A 19 -5.14 0.18 -10.48
N ALA A 20 -4.29 1.20 -10.49
CA ALA A 20 -3.51 1.61 -11.66
C ALA A 20 -2.46 0.57 -12.07
N VAL A 21 -2.01 -0.26 -11.13
CA VAL A 21 -1.05 -1.34 -11.37
C VAL A 21 -1.73 -2.69 -11.05
N PRO A 22 -2.48 -3.27 -12.01
CA PRO A 22 -3.20 -4.52 -11.76
C PRO A 22 -2.25 -5.68 -11.50
N SER A 23 -2.66 -6.58 -10.61
CA SER A 23 -2.01 -7.87 -10.39
C SER A 23 -2.65 -8.97 -11.24
N ALA A 24 -1.92 -10.05 -11.53
CA ALA A 24 -2.50 -11.19 -12.25
C ALA A 24 -3.55 -11.93 -11.42
N GLU A 25 -3.37 -11.93 -10.10
CA GLU A 25 -4.29 -12.48 -9.11
C GLU A 25 -4.59 -11.40 -8.07
N ALA A 26 -5.87 -11.25 -7.72
CA ALA A 26 -6.33 -10.39 -6.64
C ALA A 26 -7.44 -11.11 -5.85
N VAL A 27 -7.24 -11.31 -4.55
CA VAL A 27 -8.15 -12.06 -3.68
C VAL A 27 -8.45 -11.23 -2.43
N VAL A 28 -9.74 -11.08 -2.12
CA VAL A 28 -10.16 -10.54 -0.82
C VAL A 28 -10.29 -11.69 0.17
N ARG A 29 -9.59 -11.61 1.30
CA ARG A 29 -9.60 -12.65 2.34
C ARG A 29 -9.24 -12.05 3.69
N ASP A 30 -10.04 -12.33 4.73
CA ASP A 30 -9.76 -11.99 6.13
C ASP A 30 -9.30 -10.53 6.36
N GLY A 31 -9.99 -9.58 5.71
CA GLY A 31 -9.66 -8.16 5.83
C GLY A 31 -8.47 -7.69 4.99
N TRP A 32 -7.96 -8.53 4.09
CA TRP A 32 -6.87 -8.21 3.16
C TRP A 32 -7.33 -8.21 1.71
N LEU A 33 -6.78 -7.30 0.92
CA LEU A 33 -6.65 -7.48 -0.53
C LEU A 33 -5.26 -8.05 -0.80
N LEU A 34 -5.21 -9.34 -1.13
CA LEU A 34 -4.01 -10.08 -1.47
C LEU A 34 -3.77 -9.97 -2.97
N ARG A 35 -2.60 -9.51 -3.38
CA ARG A 35 -2.25 -9.31 -4.80
C ARG A 35 -0.99 -10.05 -5.16
N ALA A 36 -1.03 -10.80 -6.25
CA ALA A 36 0.13 -11.51 -6.77
C ALA A 36 0.20 -11.46 -8.31
N THR A 37 1.41 -11.32 -8.82
CA THR A 37 1.76 -11.48 -10.22
C THR A 37 2.99 -12.40 -10.27
N PRO A 38 2.79 -13.73 -10.32
CA PRO A 38 3.87 -14.71 -10.37
C PRO A 38 4.87 -14.41 -11.50
N GLY A 39 6.16 -14.64 -11.25
CA GLY A 39 7.24 -14.38 -12.21
C GLY A 39 7.67 -12.91 -12.36
N VAL A 40 7.00 -11.97 -11.69
CA VAL A 40 7.37 -10.54 -11.70
C VAL A 40 7.89 -10.12 -10.32
N ALA A 41 9.13 -9.67 -10.26
CA ALA A 41 9.76 -9.19 -9.01
C ALA A 41 9.26 -7.81 -8.53
N ARG A 42 8.29 -7.18 -9.22
CA ARG A 42 7.76 -5.86 -8.83
C ARG A 42 7.01 -5.96 -7.51
N ARG A 43 7.42 -5.15 -6.52
CA ARG A 43 6.92 -5.23 -5.13
C ARG A 43 5.49 -4.68 -4.96
N ARG A 44 5.11 -3.61 -5.68
CA ARG A 44 3.79 -2.97 -5.49
C ARG A 44 2.62 -3.88 -5.92
N SER A 45 2.73 -4.60 -7.04
CA SER A 45 1.73 -5.57 -7.49
C SER A 45 1.75 -6.91 -6.72
N ASN A 46 2.74 -7.11 -5.85
CA ASN A 46 2.93 -8.31 -5.03
C ASN A 46 2.96 -7.92 -3.53
N SER A 47 1.89 -7.28 -3.07
CA SER A 47 1.75 -6.84 -1.67
C SER A 47 0.30 -6.97 -1.22
N ALA A 48 0.12 -7.30 0.07
CA ALA A 48 -1.17 -7.30 0.74
C ALA A 48 -1.52 -5.88 1.16
N LEU A 49 -2.79 -5.51 1.01
CA LEU A 49 -3.30 -4.20 1.40
C LEU A 49 -4.37 -4.40 2.46
N PRO A 50 -4.32 -3.64 3.57
CA PRO A 50 -5.34 -3.71 4.58
C PRO A 50 -6.65 -3.17 4.02
N LEU A 51 -7.71 -3.97 4.15
CA LEU A 51 -9.09 -3.51 4.00
C LEU A 51 -9.67 -3.22 5.39
N PRO A 52 -10.77 -2.45 5.49
CA PRO A 52 -11.46 -2.27 6.76
C PRO A 52 -11.84 -3.62 7.38
N ALA A 53 -11.33 -3.90 8.58
CA ALA A 53 -11.59 -5.10 9.35
C ALA A 53 -11.39 -4.82 10.85
N ALA A 54 -11.98 -5.66 11.70
CA ALA A 54 -11.81 -5.55 13.16
C ALA A 54 -10.39 -5.94 13.62
N ALA A 55 -9.76 -6.89 12.91
CA ALA A 55 -8.39 -7.31 13.13
C ALA A 55 -7.80 -7.90 11.85
N HIS A 56 -6.49 -7.76 11.69
CA HIS A 56 -5.73 -8.30 10.57
C HIS A 56 -4.81 -9.40 11.05
N ASP A 57 -4.91 -10.60 10.47
CA ASP A 57 -3.96 -11.68 10.71
C ASP A 57 -2.85 -11.68 9.65
N ALA A 58 -1.62 -11.47 10.08
CA ALA A 58 -0.44 -11.51 9.22
C ALA A 58 -0.08 -12.94 8.75
N GLY A 59 -0.57 -13.98 9.45
CA GLY A 59 -0.41 -15.38 9.08
C GLY A 59 -1.04 -15.70 7.72
N VAL A 60 -2.24 -15.16 7.46
CA VAL A 60 -2.94 -15.29 6.17
C VAL A 60 -2.10 -14.73 5.02
N VAL A 61 -1.49 -13.56 5.23
CA VAL A 61 -0.60 -12.92 4.26
C VAL A 61 0.63 -13.79 4.01
N ALA A 62 1.29 -14.25 5.07
CA ALA A 62 2.49 -15.07 4.96
C ALA A 62 2.22 -16.38 4.20
N ALA A 63 1.11 -17.06 4.48
CA ALA A 63 0.72 -18.29 3.78
C ALA A 63 0.49 -18.04 2.29
N PHE A 64 -0.33 -17.03 1.94
CA PHE A 64 -0.67 -16.71 0.55
C PHE A 64 0.56 -16.49 -0.34
N TYR A 65 1.54 -15.71 0.14
CA TYR A 65 2.74 -15.41 -0.64
C TYR A 65 3.73 -16.57 -0.68
N ARG A 66 3.92 -17.30 0.43
CA ARG A 66 4.87 -18.44 0.48
C ARG A 66 4.43 -19.59 -0.41
N GLU A 67 3.13 -19.90 -0.48
CA GLU A 67 2.58 -20.89 -1.41
C GLU A 67 2.88 -20.59 -2.88
N ARG A 68 3.12 -19.31 -3.20
CA ARG A 68 3.43 -18.82 -4.55
C ARG A 68 4.93 -18.60 -4.78
N GLY A 69 5.79 -18.98 -3.82
CA GLY A 69 7.23 -18.73 -3.88
C GLY A 69 7.61 -17.25 -3.81
N LEU A 70 6.73 -16.40 -3.28
CA LEU A 70 6.93 -14.96 -3.16
C LEU A 70 7.30 -14.58 -1.72
N VAL A 71 8.05 -13.49 -1.58
CA VAL A 71 8.32 -12.88 -0.27
C VAL A 71 7.04 -12.18 0.20
N PRO A 72 6.51 -12.49 1.39
CA PRO A 72 5.36 -11.78 1.94
C PRO A 72 5.68 -10.29 2.14
N ILE A 73 4.82 -9.42 1.63
CA ILE A 73 4.91 -7.96 1.80
C ILE A 73 3.53 -7.43 2.15
N VAL A 74 3.46 -6.56 3.17
CA VAL A 74 2.28 -5.77 3.50
C VAL A 74 2.56 -4.31 3.14
N GLN A 75 1.66 -3.67 2.41
CA GLN A 75 1.68 -2.24 2.18
C GLN A 75 0.88 -1.55 3.28
N VAL A 76 1.58 -1.01 4.28
CA VAL A 76 0.99 -0.24 5.38
C VAL A 76 0.94 1.24 4.96
N SER A 77 -0.09 1.63 4.22
CA SER A 77 -0.27 3.00 3.75
C SER A 77 -1.75 3.39 3.64
N PRO A 78 -2.17 4.59 4.08
CA PRO A 78 -1.37 5.60 4.79
C PRO A 78 -0.95 5.11 6.19
N LEU A 79 0.32 5.34 6.56
CA LEU A 79 0.87 4.81 7.82
C LEU A 79 0.13 5.38 9.04
N GLU A 80 -0.28 6.64 8.96
CA GLU A 80 -0.99 7.38 10.00
C GLU A 80 -2.33 6.72 10.36
N LEU A 81 -2.96 6.04 9.40
CA LEU A 81 -4.23 5.32 9.59
C LEU A 81 -4.03 3.86 10.03
N HIS A 82 -2.80 3.36 9.95
CA HIS A 82 -2.47 1.95 10.15
C HIS A 82 -1.43 1.72 11.26
N GLY A 83 -1.21 2.69 12.16
CA GLY A 83 -0.29 2.55 13.29
C GLY A 83 -0.48 1.27 14.13
N PRO A 84 -1.70 0.89 14.54
CA PRO A 84 -1.93 -0.37 15.25
C PRO A 84 -1.53 -1.62 14.44
N LEU A 85 -1.75 -1.60 13.12
CA LEU A 85 -1.35 -2.68 12.23
C LEU A 85 0.18 -2.76 12.10
N ASP A 86 0.85 -1.62 11.93
CA ASP A 86 2.31 -1.54 11.85
C ASP A 86 2.96 -2.12 13.12
N ALA A 87 2.45 -1.73 14.29
CA ALA A 87 2.91 -2.24 15.58
C ALA A 87 2.67 -3.76 15.72
N ALA A 88 1.51 -4.26 15.30
CA ALA A 88 1.20 -5.69 15.32
C ALA A 88 2.12 -6.50 14.40
N LEU A 89 2.42 -5.99 13.20
CA LEU A 89 3.37 -6.60 12.27
C LEU A 89 4.78 -6.65 12.88
N ALA A 90 5.25 -5.55 13.46
CA ALA A 90 6.55 -5.50 14.13
C ALA A 90 6.63 -6.50 15.30
N ALA A 91 5.59 -6.59 16.13
CA ALA A 91 5.51 -7.56 17.23
C ALA A 91 5.53 -9.03 16.73
N ALA A 92 4.98 -9.28 15.53
CA ALA A 92 5.03 -10.58 14.87
C ALA A 92 6.35 -10.86 14.11
N GLY A 93 7.36 -9.98 14.23
CA GLY A 93 8.68 -10.17 13.64
C GLY A 93 8.82 -9.70 12.19
N TRP A 94 7.84 -8.96 11.67
CA TRP A 94 7.97 -8.29 10.38
C TRP A 94 8.92 -7.10 10.49
N ARG A 95 9.58 -6.77 9.38
CA ARG A 95 10.53 -5.66 9.31
C ARG A 95 10.04 -4.57 8.38
N ALA A 96 10.15 -3.32 8.82
CA ALA A 96 9.93 -2.16 7.96
C ALA A 96 10.86 -2.23 6.73
N HIS A 97 10.28 -1.94 5.58
CA HIS A 97 10.97 -2.01 4.30
C HIS A 97 10.39 -1.01 3.32
N ALA A 98 11.26 -0.33 2.55
CA ALA A 98 10.88 0.65 1.53
C ALA A 98 9.95 1.79 2.04
N PRO A 99 10.40 2.59 3.03
CA PRO A 99 9.66 3.79 3.43
C PRO A 99 9.40 4.66 2.19
N THR A 100 8.17 5.16 2.07
CA THR A 100 7.69 5.88 0.89
C THR A 100 6.87 7.08 1.35
N ASP A 101 7.21 8.25 0.84
CA ASP A 101 6.40 9.46 1.06
C ASP A 101 5.33 9.59 -0.03
N VAL A 102 4.11 9.95 0.37
CA VAL A 102 3.03 10.32 -0.54
C VAL A 102 2.97 11.85 -0.60
N LEU A 103 3.37 12.41 -1.74
CA LEU A 103 3.33 13.85 -1.99
C LEU A 103 2.08 14.22 -2.77
N VAL A 104 1.49 15.34 -2.39
CA VAL A 104 0.22 15.85 -2.90
C VAL A 104 0.36 17.31 -3.26
N ALA A 105 -0.15 17.67 -4.43
CA ALA A 105 -0.13 19.03 -4.94
C ALA A 105 -1.24 19.20 -5.99
N ASP A 106 -1.66 20.44 -6.22
CA ASP A 106 -2.56 20.75 -7.31
C ASP A 106 -1.87 20.46 -8.67
N ALA A 107 -2.55 19.73 -9.54
CA ALA A 107 -1.97 19.28 -10.81
C ALA A 107 -1.64 20.44 -11.75
N ALA A 108 -2.44 21.51 -11.77
CA ALA A 108 -2.19 22.68 -12.61
C ALA A 108 -0.99 23.48 -12.09
N ALA A 109 -0.86 23.61 -10.76
CA ALA A 109 0.31 24.21 -10.13
C ALA A 109 1.60 23.45 -10.44
N VAL A 110 1.56 22.11 -10.38
CA VAL A 110 2.71 21.26 -10.73
C VAL A 110 3.08 21.41 -12.22
N ALA A 111 2.09 21.40 -13.11
CA ALA A 111 2.34 21.56 -14.55
C ALA A 111 2.94 22.93 -14.89
N ALA A 112 2.43 24.00 -14.26
CA ALA A 112 2.97 25.35 -14.42
C ALA A 112 4.42 25.44 -13.93
N ALA A 113 4.72 24.88 -12.76
CA ALA A 113 6.06 24.87 -12.19
C ALA A 113 7.05 24.06 -13.04
N ALA A 114 6.64 22.91 -13.57
CA ALA A 114 7.48 22.06 -14.42
C ALA A 114 7.87 22.74 -15.74
N THR A 115 7.00 23.59 -16.28
CA THR A 115 7.26 24.35 -17.52
C THR A 115 8.14 25.59 -17.27
N ALA A 116 8.16 26.10 -16.03
CA ALA A 116 8.96 27.24 -15.62
C ALA A 116 10.39 26.87 -15.16
N ALA A 117 10.68 25.57 -14.99
CA ALA A 117 12.01 25.09 -14.66
C ALA A 117 12.95 25.22 -15.89
N PRO A 118 14.15 25.80 -15.73
CA PRO A 118 15.11 26.00 -16.83
C PRO A 118 15.75 24.70 -17.34
#